data_AF-A0A382Y6Q1-F1
#
_entry.id   AF-A0A382Y6Q1-F1
#
_cell.length_a   1.000
_cell.length_b   1.000
_cell.length_c   1.000
_cell.angle_alpha   90.00
_cell.angle_beta   90.00
_cell.angle_gamma   90.00
#
_symmetry.space_group_name_H-M   'P 1'
#
loop_
_entity.id
_entity.type
_entity.pdbx_description
1 polymer ?
#
loop_
_entity_poly.entity_id
_entity_poly.type
_entity_poly.pdbx_seq_one_letter_code
_entity_poly.pdbx_strand_id
1 'polypeptide(L)'
;MTKPLKLIFLLIGCLLLGWAVSTVDLLAVADLLIKLGYGFIIILILYSSVTWVDTVAWKNNFKKEETRQFSLWSLWCIRQIGEAYNTITPLGTLGGEPIKAQLLKERHGLSLKQGMASQVIARTTFLIALILFFIPGIFFTMQSEIISEKIKMACLLAMAILSILILFFLIFQVTGTLGKLARWASKLPLGKKMGVF
;
A
#
# COMPACT_ATOMS: atom_id res chain seq x y z
N MET A 1 12.40 -19.15 -11.13
CA MET A 1 11.21 -19.95 -11.50
C MET A 1 11.39 -20.48 -12.90
N THR A 2 11.21 -21.78 -13.11
CA THR A 2 11.23 -22.39 -14.44
C THR A 2 10.04 -21.87 -15.26
N LYS A 3 10.23 -21.59 -16.55
CA LYS A 3 9.18 -21.13 -17.48
C LYS A 3 7.86 -21.94 -17.39
N PRO A 4 7.87 -23.28 -17.28
CA PRO A 4 6.63 -24.07 -17.17
C PRO A 4 5.82 -23.77 -15.91
N LEU A 5 6.48 -23.52 -14.77
CA LEU A 5 5.77 -23.26 -13.51
C LEU A 5 5.00 -21.93 -13.56
N LYS A 6 5.55 -20.91 -14.20
CA LYS A 6 4.84 -19.64 -14.44
C LYS A 6 3.58 -19.84 -15.27
N LEU A 7 3.65 -20.70 -16.30
CA LEU A 7 2.52 -21.00 -17.18
C LEU A 7 1.42 -21.76 -16.42
N ILE A 8 1.79 -22.72 -15.58
CA ILE A 8 0.82 -23.46 -14.74
C ILE A 8 0.08 -22.48 -13.80
N PHE A 9 0.81 -21.63 -13.08
CA PHE A 9 0.16 -20.64 -12.20
C PHE A 9 -0.71 -19.65 -12.96
N LEU A 10 -0.31 -19.23 -14.17
CA LEU A 10 -1.13 -18.38 -15.02
C LEU A 10 -2.45 -19.08 -15.41
N LEU A 11 -2.37 -20.33 -15.85
CA LEU A 11 -3.56 -21.13 -16.23
C LEU A 11 -4.50 -21.33 -15.04
N ILE A 12 -3.95 -21.66 -13.86
CA ILE A 12 -4.74 -21.76 -12.62
C ILE A 12 -5.42 -20.43 -12.30
N GLY A 13 -4.70 -19.32 -12.41
CA GLY A 13 -5.25 -17.97 -12.20
C GLY A 13 -6.38 -17.65 -13.17
N CYS A 14 -6.23 -17.96 -14.46
CA CYS A 14 -7.28 -17.79 -15.46
C CYS A 14 -8.50 -18.67 -15.19
N LEU A 15 -8.30 -19.92 -14.76
CA LEU A 15 -9.39 -20.82 -14.40
C LEU A 15 -10.16 -20.31 -13.17
N LEU A 16 -9.45 -19.85 -12.14
CA LEU A 16 -10.06 -19.25 -10.95
C LEU A 16 -10.82 -17.96 -11.30
N LEU A 17 -10.28 -17.13 -12.20
CA LEU A 17 -10.96 -15.94 -12.69
C LEU A 17 -12.23 -16.32 -13.46
N GLY A 18 -12.17 -17.30 -14.37
CA GLY A 18 -13.33 -17.78 -15.10
C GLY A 18 -14.41 -18.35 -14.18
N TRP A 19 -14.01 -19.12 -13.17
CA TRP A 19 -14.91 -19.62 -12.15
C TRP A 19 -15.55 -18.47 -11.35
N ALA A 20 -14.77 -17.52 -10.85
CA ALA A 20 -15.29 -16.37 -10.11
C ALA A 20 -16.28 -15.54 -10.95
N VAL A 21 -15.96 -15.30 -12.22
CA VAL A 21 -16.86 -14.60 -13.15
C VAL A 21 -18.15 -15.40 -13.38
N SER A 22 -18.09 -16.72 -13.47
CA SER A 22 -19.28 -17.57 -13.64
C SER A 22 -20.21 -17.57 -12.42
N THR A 23 -19.70 -17.23 -11.22
CA THR A 23 -20.52 -17.11 -10.01
C THR A 23 -21.21 -15.76 -9.85
N VAL A 24 -20.86 -14.78 -10.68
CA VAL A 24 -21.39 -13.41 -10.62
C VAL A 24 -22.40 -13.20 -11.75
N ASP A 25 -23.54 -12.58 -11.42
CA ASP A 25 -24.49 -12.14 -12.43
C ASP A 25 -23.94 -10.93 -13.20
N LEU A 26 -23.31 -11.20 -14.35
CA LEU A 26 -22.71 -10.20 -15.21
C LEU A 26 -23.74 -9.20 -15.77
N LEU A 27 -25.00 -9.62 -15.97
CA LEU A 27 -26.05 -8.75 -16.48
C LEU A 27 -26.43 -7.72 -15.42
N ALA A 28 -26.61 -8.17 -14.17
CA ALA A 28 -26.87 -7.28 -13.06
C ALA A 28 -25.72 -6.28 -12.83
N VAL A 29 -24.46 -6.71 -12.98
CA VAL A 29 -23.29 -5.82 -12.90
C VAL A 29 -23.31 -4.77 -14.01
N ALA A 30 -23.61 -5.17 -15.26
CA ALA A 30 -23.71 -4.25 -16.38
C ALA A 30 -24.82 -3.22 -16.17
N ASP A 31 -25.99 -3.64 -15.71
CA ASP A 31 -27.11 -2.75 -15.40
C ASP A 31 -26.75 -1.72 -14.31
N LEU A 32 -26.01 -2.15 -13.28
CA LEU A 32 -25.51 -1.24 -12.23
C LEU A 32 -24.51 -0.22 -12.79
N LEU A 33 -23.61 -0.65 -13.68
CA LEU A 33 -22.66 0.26 -14.34
C LEU A 33 -23.38 1.26 -15.26
N ILE A 34 -24.41 0.83 -15.99
CA ILE A 34 -25.23 1.70 -16.83
C ILE A 34 -26.01 2.70 -15.98
N LYS A 35 -26.60 2.26 -14.85
CA LYS A 35 -27.27 3.15 -13.89
C LYS A 35 -26.33 4.21 -13.30
N LEU A 36 -25.06 3.86 -13.08
CA LEU A 36 -24.04 4.79 -12.60
C LEU A 36 -23.68 5.85 -13.69
N GLY A 37 -23.82 5.49 -14.96
CA GLY A 37 -23.66 6.39 -16.11
C GLY A 37 -22.32 7.12 -16.12
N TYR A 38 -22.34 8.43 -16.39
CA TYR A 38 -21.14 9.28 -16.38
C TYR A 38 -20.45 9.34 -15.00
N GLY A 39 -21.16 9.01 -13.91
CA GLY A 39 -20.58 8.94 -12.56
C GLY A 39 -19.43 7.94 -12.46
N PHE A 40 -19.48 6.85 -13.25
CA PHE A 40 -18.39 5.88 -13.31
C PHE A 40 -17.08 6.51 -13.80
N ILE A 41 -17.15 7.32 -14.86
CA ILE A 41 -15.99 8.00 -15.44
C ILE A 41 -15.43 9.02 -14.44
N ILE A 42 -16.30 9.75 -13.74
CA ILE A 42 -15.87 10.71 -12.70
C ILE A 42 -15.11 9.98 -11.58
N ILE A 43 -15.63 8.85 -11.09
CA ILE A 43 -14.96 8.04 -10.07
C ILE A 43 -13.60 7.55 -10.57
N LEU A 44 -13.51 7.08 -11.82
CA LEU A 44 -12.25 6.65 -12.42
C LEU A 44 -11.23 7.77 -12.50
N ILE A 45 -11.63 8.98 -12.89
CA ILE A 45 -10.74 10.15 -12.96
C ILE A 45 -10.28 10.54 -11.57
N LEU A 46 -11.19 10.60 -10.59
CA LEU A 46 -10.85 10.93 -9.20
C LEU A 46 -9.86 9.91 -8.63
N TYR A 47 -10.12 8.61 -8.80
CA TYR A 47 -9.24 7.57 -8.28
C TYR A 47 -7.88 7.57 -8.98
N SER A 48 -7.87 7.74 -10.32
CA SER A 48 -6.63 7.91 -11.09
C SER A 48 -5.82 9.11 -10.58
N SER A 49 -6.50 10.22 -10.28
CA SER A 49 -5.85 11.44 -9.77
C SER A 49 -5.26 11.21 -8.37
N VAL A 50 -5.99 10.56 -7.47
CA VAL A 50 -5.50 10.22 -6.13
C VAL A 50 -4.28 9.31 -6.21
N THR A 51 -4.34 8.23 -6.99
CA THR A 51 -3.20 7.31 -7.14
C THR A 51 -1.97 7.98 -7.77
N TRP A 52 -2.19 8.97 -8.64
CA TRP A 52 -1.14 9.78 -9.21
C TRP A 52 -0.48 10.68 -8.16
N VAL A 53 -1.26 11.40 -7.36
CA VAL A 53 -0.75 12.24 -6.26
C VAL A 53 0.02 11.40 -5.23
N ASP A 54 -0.50 10.22 -4.88
CA ASP A 54 0.22 9.27 -4.02
C ASP A 54 1.56 8.85 -4.61
N THR A 55 1.62 8.67 -5.94
CA THR A 55 2.87 8.32 -6.62
C THR A 55 3.87 9.47 -6.56
N VAL A 56 3.41 10.71 -6.73
CA VAL A 56 4.24 11.91 -6.55
C VAL A 56 4.76 11.98 -5.12
N ALA A 57 3.90 11.76 -4.12
CA ALA A 57 4.30 11.72 -2.72
C ALA A 57 5.32 10.60 -2.45
N TRP A 58 5.11 9.41 -3.02
CA TRP A 58 6.04 8.29 -2.89
C TRP A 58 7.39 8.57 -3.56
N LYS A 59 7.42 9.24 -4.72
CA LYS A 59 8.67 9.68 -5.35
C LYS A 59 9.50 10.57 -4.43
N ASN A 60 8.87 11.42 -3.61
CA ASN A 60 9.56 12.30 -2.67
C ASN A 60 10.18 11.55 -1.47
N ASN A 61 9.87 10.26 -1.28
CA ASN A 61 10.47 9.42 -0.24
C ASN A 61 11.81 8.82 -0.65
N PHE A 62 12.22 9.00 -1.91
CA PHE A 62 13.52 8.58 -2.40
C PHE A 62 14.53 9.73 -2.31
N LYS A 63 15.82 9.39 -2.20
CA LYS A 63 16.89 10.39 -2.28
C LYS A 63 16.96 10.96 -3.70
N LYS A 64 17.43 12.20 -3.84
CA LYS A 64 17.56 12.87 -5.16
C LYS A 64 18.37 12.03 -6.17
N GLU A 65 19.40 11.33 -5.71
CA GLU A 65 20.23 10.43 -6.53
C GLU A 65 19.43 9.22 -7.07
N GLU A 66 18.55 8.65 -6.26
CA GLU A 66 17.73 7.47 -6.57
C GLU A 66 16.61 7.82 -7.55
N THR A 67 16.02 9.01 -7.43
CA THR A 67 14.91 9.47 -8.30
C THR A 67 15.30 9.63 -9.78
N ARG A 68 16.60 9.64 -10.12
CA ARG A 68 17.08 9.70 -11.50
C ARG A 68 16.92 8.37 -12.25
N GLN A 69 16.68 7.27 -11.53
CA GLN A 69 16.67 5.91 -12.10
C GLN A 69 15.31 5.49 -12.68
N PHE A 70 14.25 6.26 -12.45
CA PHE A 70 12.89 5.92 -12.88
C PHE A 70 12.08 7.17 -13.24
N SER A 71 11.08 6.99 -14.10
CA SER A 71 10.12 8.06 -14.42
C SER A 71 8.93 8.01 -13.45
N LEU A 72 8.17 9.11 -13.36
CA LEU A 72 6.96 9.12 -12.54
C LEU A 72 5.91 8.13 -13.06
N TRP A 73 5.83 7.96 -14.38
CA TRP A 73 4.96 6.98 -15.02
C TRP A 73 5.34 5.54 -14.66
N SER A 74 6.63 5.18 -14.74
CA SER A 74 7.06 3.83 -14.38
C SER A 74 6.81 3.54 -12.90
N LEU A 75 7.00 4.55 -12.03
CA LEU A 75 6.67 4.44 -10.61
C LEU A 75 5.17 4.25 -10.38
N TRP A 76 4.31 4.97 -11.11
CA TRP A 76 2.86 4.79 -11.04
C TRP A 76 2.47 3.37 -11.47
N CYS A 77 3.00 2.86 -12.59
CA CYS A 77 2.74 1.48 -13.01
C CYS A 77 3.18 0.44 -11.95
N ILE A 78 4.36 0.61 -11.35
CA ILE A 78 4.83 -0.27 -10.27
C ILE A 78 3.88 -0.19 -9.07
N ARG A 79 3.39 1.01 -8.72
CA ARG A 79 2.40 1.19 -7.66
C ARG A 79 1.12 0.41 -7.96
N GLN A 80 0.54 0.57 -9.15
CA GLN A 80 -0.68 -0.14 -9.55
C GLN A 80 -0.52 -1.66 -9.52
N ILE A 81 0.62 -2.18 -9.99
CA ILE A 81 0.93 -3.61 -9.87
C ILE A 81 0.95 -4.03 -8.40
N GLY A 82 1.64 -3.28 -7.55
CA GLY A 82 1.70 -3.58 -6.13
C GLY A 82 0.34 -3.50 -5.44
N GLU A 83 -0.51 -2.53 -5.76
CA GLU A 83 -1.87 -2.48 -5.20
C GLU A 83 -2.73 -3.65 -5.68
N ALA A 84 -2.59 -4.08 -6.94
CA ALA A 84 -3.24 -5.31 -7.40
C ALA A 84 -2.80 -6.54 -6.59
N TYR A 85 -1.51 -6.65 -6.25
CA TYR A 85 -1.01 -7.69 -5.34
C TYR A 85 -1.60 -7.58 -3.93
N ASN A 86 -1.76 -6.38 -3.39
CA ASN A 86 -2.44 -6.15 -2.11
C ASN A 86 -3.90 -6.63 -2.13
N THR A 87 -4.59 -6.51 -3.25
CA THR A 87 -5.99 -6.98 -3.39
C THR A 87 -6.10 -8.50 -3.51
N ILE A 88 -5.21 -9.14 -4.27
CA ILE A 88 -5.32 -10.58 -4.56
C ILE A 88 -4.66 -11.48 -3.51
N THR A 89 -3.75 -10.93 -2.70
CA THR A 89 -3.06 -11.71 -1.66
C THR A 89 -3.82 -11.63 -0.32
N PRO A 90 -3.95 -12.74 0.43
CA PRO A 90 -4.62 -12.75 1.73
C PRO A 90 -3.76 -12.12 2.85
N LEU A 91 -2.76 -11.32 2.47
CA LEU A 91 -1.86 -10.60 3.38
C LEU A 91 -2.34 -9.17 3.63
N GLY A 92 -3.57 -8.85 3.17
CA GLY A 92 -4.11 -7.51 3.20
C GLY A 92 -3.22 -6.54 2.44
N THR A 93 -3.01 -5.36 3.01
CA THR A 93 -2.22 -4.29 2.38
C THR A 93 -0.71 -4.51 2.45
N LEU A 94 -0.20 -5.72 2.72
CA LEU A 94 1.24 -5.99 2.91
C LEU A 94 1.86 -6.88 1.82
N GLY A 95 1.06 -7.45 0.92
CA GLY A 95 1.54 -8.40 -0.08
C GLY A 95 2.24 -7.73 -1.28
N GLY A 96 1.87 -6.50 -1.59
CA GLY A 96 2.35 -5.74 -2.74
C GLY A 96 3.64 -4.98 -2.50
N GLU A 97 3.96 -4.63 -1.26
CA GLU A 97 5.11 -3.83 -0.86
C GLU A 97 6.45 -4.51 -1.22
N PRO A 98 6.65 -5.83 -0.96
CA PRO A 98 7.83 -6.54 -1.43
C PRO A 98 7.94 -6.58 -2.95
N ILE A 99 6.79 -6.70 -3.65
CA ILE A 99 6.74 -6.72 -5.11
C ILE A 99 7.15 -5.37 -5.69
N LYS A 100 6.67 -4.25 -5.13
CA LYS A 100 7.08 -2.89 -5.52
C LYS A 100 8.60 -2.72 -5.38
N ALA A 101 9.17 -3.16 -4.27
CA ALA A 101 10.62 -3.08 -4.03
C ALA A 101 11.43 -3.97 -4.98
N GLN A 102 10.93 -5.18 -5.27
CA GLN A 102 11.57 -6.10 -6.21
C GLN A 102 11.52 -5.58 -7.66
N LEU A 103 10.39 -5.03 -8.10
CA LEU A 103 10.25 -4.44 -9.44
C LEU A 103 11.15 -3.23 -9.63
N LEU A 104 11.31 -2.39 -8.60
CA LEU A 104 12.27 -1.28 -8.60
C LEU A 104 13.71 -1.77 -8.72
N LYS A 105 14.06 -2.88 -8.06
CA LYS A 105 15.38 -3.51 -8.21
C LYS A 105 15.60 -4.06 -9.61
N GLU A 106 14.67 -4.87 -10.11
CA GLU A 106 14.83 -5.58 -11.40
C GLU A 106 14.79 -4.63 -12.61
N ARG A 107 13.94 -3.59 -12.57
CA ARG A 107 13.72 -2.71 -13.74
C ARG A 107 14.50 -1.40 -13.69
N HIS A 108 14.90 -0.94 -12.51
CA HIS A 108 15.49 0.38 -12.32
C HIS A 108 16.82 0.35 -11.55
N GLY A 109 17.34 -0.82 -11.17
CA GLY A 109 18.67 -0.94 -10.56
C GLY A 109 18.77 -0.45 -9.12
N LEU A 110 17.64 -0.16 -8.45
CA LEU A 110 17.61 0.19 -7.03
C LEU A 110 17.99 -1.01 -6.17
N SER A 111 18.67 -0.79 -5.04
CA SER A 111 18.83 -1.86 -4.06
C SER A 111 17.47 -2.18 -3.41
N LEU A 112 17.26 -3.46 -3.06
CA LEU A 112 16.03 -3.89 -2.38
C LEU A 112 15.82 -3.11 -1.07
N LYS A 113 16.92 -2.76 -0.39
CA LYS A 113 16.90 -1.95 0.84
C LYS A 113 16.35 -0.54 0.59
N GLN A 114 16.74 0.11 -0.50
CA GLN A 114 16.22 1.43 -0.86
C GLN A 114 14.73 1.37 -1.19
N GLY A 115 14.32 0.38 -2.00
CA GLY A 115 12.92 0.15 -2.31
C GLY A 115 12.07 -0.05 -1.05
N MET A 116 12.48 -0.96 -0.17
CA MET A 116 11.77 -1.22 1.09
C MET A 116 11.76 -0.01 2.03
N ALA A 117 12.89 0.71 2.16
CA ALA A 117 12.94 1.92 2.99
C ALA A 117 11.94 2.99 2.50
N SER A 118 11.84 3.20 1.19
CA SER A 118 10.87 4.14 0.60
C SER A 118 9.42 3.76 0.92
N GLN A 119 9.10 2.45 0.95
CA GLN A 119 7.76 1.95 1.29
C GLN A 119 7.42 2.19 2.76
N VAL A 120 8.38 1.94 3.66
CA VAL A 120 8.18 2.17 5.09
C VAL A 120 7.95 3.67 5.35
N ILE A 121 8.76 4.54 4.74
CA ILE A 121 8.57 6.00 4.83
C ILE A 121 7.20 6.40 4.27
N ALA A 122 6.82 5.88 3.09
CA ALA A 122 5.50 6.15 2.50
C ALA A 122 4.35 5.81 3.44
N ARG A 123 4.41 4.63 4.07
CA ARG A 123 3.37 4.18 5.00
C ARG A 123 3.34 5.03 6.27
N THR A 124 4.50 5.36 6.84
CA THR A 124 4.56 6.23 8.02
C THR A 124 3.99 7.62 7.71
N THR A 125 4.39 8.23 6.60
CA THR A 125 3.89 9.55 6.18
C THR A 125 2.38 9.52 5.93
N PHE A 126 1.86 8.46 5.29
CA PHE A 126 0.43 8.28 5.11
C PHE A 126 -0.32 8.19 6.43
N LEU A 127 0.20 7.42 7.40
CA LEU A 127 -0.41 7.28 8.73
C LEU A 127 -0.40 8.61 9.51
N ILE A 128 0.66 9.41 9.41
CA ILE A 128 0.72 10.75 10.00
C ILE A 128 -0.33 11.66 9.36
N ALA A 129 -0.41 11.68 8.02
CA ALA A 129 -1.41 12.46 7.31
C ALA A 129 -2.84 12.03 7.67
N LEU A 130 -3.07 10.74 7.88
CA LEU A 130 -4.36 10.18 8.30
C LEU A 130 -4.74 10.66 9.72
N ILE A 131 -3.80 10.72 10.66
CA ILE A 131 -4.06 11.31 11.99
C ILE A 131 -4.49 12.77 11.86
N LEU A 132 -3.75 13.56 11.06
CA LEU A 132 -4.07 14.97 10.85
C LEU A 132 -5.45 15.14 10.22
N PHE A 133 -5.80 14.29 9.26
CA PHE A 133 -7.11 14.26 8.63
C PHE A 133 -8.25 13.90 9.61
N PHE A 134 -7.97 13.07 10.62
CA PHE A 134 -8.97 12.71 11.63
C PHE A 134 -9.23 13.79 12.67
N ILE A 135 -8.35 14.78 12.86
CA ILE A 135 -8.54 15.85 13.85
C ILE A 135 -9.90 16.58 13.65
N PRO A 136 -10.24 17.09 12.45
CA PRO A 136 -11.56 17.69 12.21
C PRO A 136 -12.71 16.70 12.41
N GLY A 137 -12.55 15.44 12.02
CA GLY A 137 -13.57 14.41 12.17
C GLY A 137 -13.93 14.16 13.64
N ILE A 138 -12.91 14.07 14.51
CA ILE A 138 -13.11 13.95 15.96
C ILE A 138 -13.74 15.22 16.53
N PHE A 139 -13.30 16.40 16.09
CA PHE A 139 -13.89 17.68 16.51
C PHE A 139 -15.40 17.75 16.22
N PHE A 140 -15.83 17.40 15.01
CA PHE A 140 -17.26 17.35 14.67
C PHE A 140 -18.00 16.24 15.41
N THR A 141 -17.36 15.09 15.64
CA THR A 141 -17.93 13.99 16.43
C THR A 141 -18.21 14.43 17.87
N MET A 142 -17.33 15.22 18.49
CA MET A 142 -17.51 15.72 19.86
C MET A 142 -18.70 16.70 19.96
N GLN A 143 -18.89 17.53 18.94
CA GLN A 143 -19.99 18.50 18.88
C GLN A 143 -21.35 17.89 18.55
N SER A 144 -21.38 16.68 18.00
CA SER A 144 -22.63 16.04 17.60
C SER A 144 -23.45 15.60 18.81
N GLU A 145 -24.68 16.08 18.91
CA GLU A 145 -25.64 15.65 19.94
C GLU A 145 -26.25 14.27 19.65
N ILE A 146 -26.17 13.82 18.39
CA ILE A 146 -26.75 12.55 17.92
C ILE A 146 -25.88 11.36 18.37
N ILE A 147 -24.58 11.59 18.56
CA ILE A 147 -23.62 10.54 18.89
C ILE A 147 -23.57 10.36 20.40
N SER A 148 -23.79 9.12 20.87
CA SER A 148 -23.69 8.82 22.30
C SER A 148 -22.30 9.13 22.86
N GLU A 149 -22.25 9.59 24.12
CA GLU A 149 -20.99 9.92 24.81
C GLU A 149 -20.00 8.75 24.86
N LYS A 150 -20.49 7.50 24.94
CA LYS A 150 -19.63 6.31 24.87
C LYS A 150 -18.87 6.20 23.55
N ILE A 151 -19.54 6.47 22.43
CA ILE A 151 -18.92 6.41 21.10
C ILE A 151 -17.94 7.56 20.93
N LYS A 152 -18.29 8.77 21.39
CA LYS A 152 -17.37 9.92 21.39
C LYS A 152 -16.06 9.59 22.11
N MET A 153 -16.16 9.08 23.34
CA MET A 153 -14.99 8.68 24.12
C MET A 153 -14.21 7.54 23.46
N ALA A 154 -14.87 6.56 22.86
CA ALA A 154 -14.21 5.48 22.13
C ALA A 154 -13.42 6.00 20.92
N CYS A 155 -14.00 6.93 20.14
CA CYS A 155 -13.31 7.56 19.00
C CYS A 155 -12.09 8.37 19.45
N LEU A 156 -12.22 9.14 20.54
CA LEU A 156 -11.11 9.91 21.10
C LEU A 156 -9.99 9.00 21.61
N LEU A 157 -10.33 7.95 22.36
CA LEU A 157 -9.38 6.97 22.87
C LEU A 157 -8.66 6.24 21.73
N ALA A 158 -9.41 5.79 20.72
CA ALA A 158 -8.85 5.13 19.55
C ALA A 158 -7.86 6.04 18.81
N MET A 159 -8.22 7.32 18.60
CA MET A 159 -7.32 8.29 17.99
C MET A 159 -6.05 8.51 18.82
N ALA A 160 -6.18 8.64 20.14
CA ALA A 160 -5.04 8.82 21.03
C ALA A 160 -4.10 7.61 20.98
N ILE A 161 -4.63 6.39 21.09
CA ILE A 161 -3.86 5.14 21.01
C ILE A 161 -3.14 5.03 19.66
N LEU A 162 -3.86 5.24 18.55
CA LEU A 162 -3.26 5.18 17.21
C LEU A 162 -2.15 6.22 17.04
N SER A 163 -2.36 7.45 17.51
CA SER A 163 -1.37 8.53 17.44
C SER A 163 -0.11 8.18 18.23
N ILE A 164 -0.27 7.63 19.44
CA ILE A 164 0.84 7.19 20.29
C ILE A 164 1.61 6.04 19.61
N LEU A 165 0.92 5.03 19.06
CA LEU A 165 1.56 3.91 18.37
C LEU A 165 2.35 4.37 17.14
N ILE A 166 1.79 5.29 16.35
CA ILE A 166 2.46 5.86 15.17
C ILE A 166 3.66 6.70 15.60
N LEU A 167 3.56 7.48 16.68
CA LEU A 167 4.69 8.23 17.23
C LEU A 167 5.82 7.30 17.71
N PHE A 168 5.50 6.24 18.45
CA PHE A 168 6.49 5.24 18.86
C PHE A 168 7.14 4.56 17.66
N PHE A 169 6.35 4.22 16.64
CA PHE A 169 6.88 3.64 15.41
C PHE A 169 7.81 4.61 14.66
N LEU A 170 7.47 5.90 14.62
CA LEU A 170 8.32 6.94 14.03
C LEU A 170 9.64 7.07 14.80
N ILE A 171 9.61 7.11 16.13
CA ILE A 171 10.83 7.14 16.97
C ILE A 171 11.68 5.89 16.70
N PHE A 172 11.06 4.72 16.62
CA PHE A 172 11.72 3.46 16.32
C PHE A 172 12.36 3.44 14.91
N GLN A 173 11.72 4.09 13.93
CA GLN A 173 12.22 4.25 12.57
C GLN A 173 13.42 5.22 12.52
N VAL A 174 13.31 6.39 13.16
CA VAL A 174 14.35 7.44 13.14
C VAL A 174 15.59 7.04 13.94
N THR A 175 15.43 6.28 15.04
CA THR A 175 16.55 5.74 15.83
C THR A 175 17.36 4.65 15.11
N GLY A 176 16.93 4.24 13.91
CA GLY A 176 17.62 3.24 13.08
C GLY A 176 17.58 1.83 13.68
N THR A 177 16.70 1.59 14.65
CA THR A 177 16.56 0.31 15.36
C THR A 177 16.12 -0.81 14.41
N LEU A 178 15.28 -0.49 13.41
CA LEU A 178 14.98 -1.37 12.27
C LEU A 178 16.24 -1.83 11.54
N GLY A 179 17.20 -0.94 11.30
CA GLY A 179 18.47 -1.28 10.65
C GLY A 179 19.41 -2.12 11.54
N LYS A 180 19.28 -2.02 12.87
CA LYS A 180 20.01 -2.88 13.81
C LYS A 180 19.40 -4.27 13.87
N LEU A 181 18.07 -4.38 13.96
CA LEU A 181 17.34 -5.65 13.93
C LEU A 181 17.50 -6.37 12.61
N ALA A 182 17.46 -5.67 11.47
CA ALA A 182 17.72 -6.27 10.17
C ALA A 182 19.14 -6.84 10.05
N ARG A 183 20.14 -6.14 10.60
CA ARG A 183 21.54 -6.64 10.68
C ARG A 183 21.71 -7.82 11.62
N TRP A 184 20.92 -7.88 12.69
CA TRP A 184 20.90 -9.03 13.59
C TRP A 184 20.23 -10.23 12.91
N ALA A 185 19.10 -10.00 12.23
CA ALA A 185 18.39 -11.01 11.44
C ALA A 185 19.25 -11.56 10.29
N SER A 186 20.07 -10.73 9.63
CA SER A 186 20.96 -11.19 8.57
C SER A 186 22.11 -12.07 9.05
N LYS A 187 22.44 -12.04 10.36
CA LYS A 187 23.45 -12.91 10.97
C LYS A 187 22.90 -14.30 11.32
N LEU A 188 21.58 -14.48 11.34
CA LEU A 188 20.95 -15.79 11.49
C LEU A 188 21.14 -16.62 10.20
N PRO A 189 21.22 -17.96 10.29
CA PRO A 189 21.55 -18.85 9.17
C PRO A 189 20.59 -18.75 7.96
N LEU A 190 19.38 -18.19 8.14
CA LEU A 190 18.42 -17.90 7.08
C LEU A 190 18.81 -16.66 6.23
N GLY A 191 19.49 -15.67 6.81
CA GLY A 191 19.91 -14.45 6.10
C GLY A 191 21.02 -14.69 5.07
N LYS A 192 21.93 -15.64 5.34
CA LYS A 192 23.02 -16.02 4.42
C LYS A 192 22.53 -16.73 3.15
N LYS A 193 21.37 -17.41 3.19
CA LYS A 193 20.82 -18.14 2.02
C LYS A 193 20.01 -17.25 1.07
N MET A 194 19.53 -16.08 1.52
CA MET A 194 18.61 -15.24 0.75
C MET A 194 19.27 -14.13 -0.07
N GLY A 195 20.60 -14.01 -0.10
CA GLY A 195 21.30 -13.00 -0.92
C GLY A 195 20.74 -11.58 -0.72
N VAL A 196 20.32 -11.28 0.51
CA VAL A 196 20.00 -9.92 0.92
C VAL A 196 21.33 -9.35 1.36
N PHE A 197 21.83 -8.40 0.57
CA PHE A 197 23.19 -7.82 0.50
C PHE A 197 24.08 -8.47 -0.55
#